data_AF-C3MY62-F1
#
_entry.id   AF-C3MY62-F1
#
_cell.length_a   1.000
_cell.length_b   1.000
_cell.length_c   1.000
_cell.angle_alpha   90.00
_cell.angle_beta   90.00
_cell.angle_gamma   90.00
#
_symmetry.space_group_name_H-M   'P 1'
#
loop_
_entity.id
_entity.type
_entity.pdbx_description
1 polymer ?
#
loop_
_entity_poly.entity_id
_entity_poly.type
_entity_poly.pdbx_seq_one_letter_code
_entity_poly.pdbx_strand_id
1 'polypeptide(L)' 'MLFGKKKEEWKGKRKGKIVSVLLSNELYTKLDILAKRYGVKKSQIIRDAIIEKLEKMQSKA' A
#
# COMPACT_ATOMS: atom_id res chain seq x y z
N MET A 1 10.00 -18.87 37.84
CA MET A 1 10.68 -18.01 36.84
C MET A 1 9.74 -17.81 35.65
N LEU A 2 9.09 -16.66 35.55
CA LEU A 2 8.27 -16.31 34.38
C LEU A 2 9.05 -15.25 33.59
N PHE A 3 9.66 -15.65 32.48
CA PHE A 3 10.21 -14.73 31.49
C PHE A 3 9.04 -14.02 30.78
N GLY A 4 8.56 -12.94 31.37
CA GLY A 4 7.66 -12.01 30.71
C GLY A 4 8.41 -11.32 29.57
N LYS A 5 8.22 -11.79 28.33
CA LYS A 5 8.57 -11.01 27.14
C LYS A 5 7.70 -9.76 27.14
N LYS A 6 8.21 -8.66 27.71
CA LYS A 6 7.64 -7.32 27.55
C LYS A 6 7.53 -7.06 26.04
N LYS A 7 6.30 -6.99 25.52
CA LYS A 7 6.04 -6.41 24.21
C LYS A 7 6.45 -4.94 24.31
N GLU A 8 7.61 -4.60 23.79
CA GLU A 8 7.94 -3.21 23.54
C GLU A 8 6.92 -2.68 22.51
N GLU A 9 5.94 -1.92 23.00
CA GLU A 9 5.07 -1.13 22.14
C GLU A 9 5.86 0.07 21.62
N TRP A 10 6.57 -0.16 20.52
CA TRP A 10 7.27 0.88 19.77
C TRP A 10 6.27 1.93 19.24
N LYS A 11 6.06 3.02 19.99
CA LYS A 11 5.15 4.16 19.73
C LYS A 11 5.59 5.08 18.55
N GLY A 12 6.16 4.52 17.48
CA GLY A 12 6.67 5.33 16.36
C GLY A 12 6.58 4.71 14.96
N LYS A 13 6.01 3.51 14.80
CA LYS A 13 5.96 2.87 13.48
C LYS A 13 4.85 3.49 12.61
N ARG A 14 5.19 3.83 11.36
CA ARG A 14 4.23 4.20 10.30
C ARG A 14 3.01 3.28 10.39
N LYS A 15 1.83 3.85 10.65
CA LYS A 15 0.58 3.08 10.72
C LYS A 15 0.32 2.43 9.37
N GLY A 16 0.40 1.11 9.29
CA GLY A 16 0.11 0.36 8.07
C GLY A 16 0.71 -1.05 8.06
N LYS A 17 0.15 -1.92 7.22
CA LYS A 17 0.74 -3.22 6.88
C LYS A 17 1.41 -3.10 5.51
N ILE A 18 2.58 -3.73 5.36
CA ILE A 18 3.25 -3.84 4.07
C ILE A 18 2.64 -5.04 3.34
N VAL A 19 2.27 -4.84 2.08
CA VAL A 19 1.86 -5.90 1.17
C VAL A 19 2.86 -5.96 0.02
N SER A 20 3.24 -7.18 -0.37
CA SER A 20 4.03 -7.42 -1.57
C SER A 20 3.10 -8.01 -2.63
N VAL A 21 3.09 -7.41 -3.82
CA VAL A 21 2.26 -7.85 -4.94
C VAL A 21 3.12 -7.95 -6.18
N LEU A 22 2.90 -9.00 -6.96
CA LEU A 22 3.57 -9.19 -8.24
C LEU A 22 2.72 -8.51 -9.33
N LEU A 23 3.35 -7.66 -10.13
CA LEU A 23 2.71 -6.97 -11.25
C LEU A 23 3.30 -7.47 -12.56
N SER A 24 2.51 -7.46 -13.63
CA SER A 24 3.06 -7.69 -14.97
C SER A 24 4.03 -6.56 -15.33
N ASN A 25 5.02 -6.88 -16.18
CA ASN A 25 6.00 -5.91 -16.67
C ASN A 25 5.32 -4.70 -17.34
N GLU A 26 4.24 -4.95 -18.10
CA GLU A 26 3.47 -3.91 -18.77
C GLU A 26 2.80 -2.96 -17.76
N LEU A 27 2.15 -3.50 -16.73
CA LEU A 27 1.49 -2.70 -15.70
C LEU A 27 2.50 -1.89 -14.88
N TYR A 28 3.63 -2.51 -14.53
CA TYR A 28 4.71 -1.82 -13.83
C TYR A 28 5.28 -0.66 -14.65
N THR A 29 5.46 -0.86 -15.96
CA THR A 29 5.94 0.18 -16.88
C THR A 29 4.96 1.33 -16.98
N LYS A 30 3.65 1.04 -17.13
CA LYS A 30 2.59 2.05 -17.13
C LYS A 30 2.58 2.86 -15.84
N LEU A 31 2.74 2.21 -14.68
CA LEU A 31 2.85 2.88 -13.38
C LEU A 31 4.09 3.79 -13.30
N ASP A 32 5.23 3.36 -13.84
CA ASP A 32 6.45 4.18 -13.86
C ASP A 32 6.29 5.45 -14.70
N ILE A 33 5.70 5.34 -15.89
CA ILE A 33 5.41 6.47 -16.77
C ILE A 33 4.49 7.48 -16.08
N LEU A 34 3.38 7.00 -15.48
CA LEU A 34 2.43 7.87 -14.77
C LEU A 34 3.07 8.54 -13.55
N ALA A 35 3.82 7.79 -12.75
CA ALA A 35 4.53 8.31 -11.60
C ALA A 35 5.48 9.45 -11.98
N LYS A 36 6.25 9.27 -13.06
CA LYS A 36 7.15 10.31 -13.59
C LYS A 36 6.38 11.51 -14.14
N ARG A 37 5.33 11.27 -14.92
CA ARG A 37 4.52 12.33 -15.57
C ARG A 37 3.90 13.28 -14.56
N TYR A 38 3.40 12.75 -13.45
CA TYR A 38 2.68 13.54 -12.44
C TYR A 38 3.54 13.87 -11.21
N GLY A 39 4.82 13.47 -11.18
CA GLY A 39 5.70 13.74 -10.04
C GLY A 39 5.27 13.03 -8.74
N VAL A 40 4.58 11.89 -8.83
CA VAL A 40 4.05 11.15 -7.68
C VAL A 40 4.73 9.80 -7.49
N LYS A 41 4.61 9.22 -6.29
CA LYS A 41 5.17 7.87 -6.01
C LYS A 41 4.25 6.79 -6.61
N LYS A 42 4.84 5.73 -7.17
CA LYS A 42 4.10 4.54 -7.64
C LYS A 42 3.17 3.97 -6.56
N SER A 43 3.64 3.94 -5.31
CA SER A 43 2.86 3.45 -4.16
C SER A 43 1.65 4.32 -3.83
N GLN A 44 1.68 5.61 -4.18
CA GLN A 44 0.52 6.49 -4.04
C GLN A 44 -0.53 6.13 -5.09
N ILE A 45 -0.13 6.01 -6.36
CA ILE A 45 -1.04 5.58 -7.44
C ILE A 45 -1.71 4.24 -7.11
N ILE A 46 -0.93 3.25 -6.65
CA ILE A 46 -1.45 1.93 -6.26
C ILE A 46 -2.44 2.05 -5.10
N ARG A 47 -2.12 2.87 -4.08
CA ARG A 47 -3.01 3.10 -2.93
C ARG A 47 -4.33 3.70 -3.38
N ASP A 48 -4.27 4.75 -4.18
CA ASP A 48 -5.46 5.50 -4.63
C ASP A 48 -6.35 4.59 -5.50
N ALA A 49 -5.75 3.79 -6.39
CA ALA A 49 -6.48 2.80 -7.20
C ALA A 49 -7.15 1.70 -6.35
N ILE A 50 -6.51 1.24 -5.27
CA ILE A 50 -7.11 0.28 -4.33
C ILE A 50 -8.31 0.90 -3.62
N ILE A 51 -8.18 2.14 -3.12
CA ILE A 51 -9.28 2.85 -2.45
C ILE A 51 -10.46 3.01 -3.41
N GLU A 52 -10.22 3.55 -4.61
CA GLU A 52 -11.24 3.74 -5.63
C GLU A 52 -11.96 2.43 -5.99
N LYS A 53 -11.20 1.33 -6.09
CA LYS A 53 -11.77 0.02 -6.38
C LYS A 53 -12.65 -0.50 -5.23
N LEU A 54 -12.23 -0.32 -3.99
CA LEU A 54 -12.99 -0.72 -2.80
C LEU A 54 -14.29 0.07 -2.68
N GLU A 55 -14.23 1.39 -2.85
CA GLU A 55 -15.41 2.26 -2.84
C GLU A 55 -16.42 1.85 -3.91
N LYS A 56 -15.95 1.58 -5.14
CA LYS A 56 -16.79 1.08 -6.25
C LYS A 56 -17.41 -0.30 -5.98
N MET A 57 -16.79 -1.12 -5.14
CA MET A 57 -17.33 -2.43 -4.75
C MET A 57 -18.37 -2.29 -3.64
N GLN A 58 -18.15 -1.38 -2.69
CA GLN A 58 -19.09 -1.11 -1.60
C GLN A 58 -20.35 -0.38 -2.08
N SER A 59 -20.24 0.51 -3.08
CA SER A 59 -21.39 1.22 -3.65
C SER A 59 -22.30 0.34 -4.52
N LYS A 60 -21.91 -0.92 -4.77
CA LYS A 60 -22.68 -1.91 -5.54
C LYS A 60 -23.27 -3.02 -4.66
N ALA A 61 -23.08 -2.93 -3.35
CA ALA A 61 -23.61 -3.85 -2.35
C ALA A 61 -24.89 -3.31 -1.70
#